data_AF-A0A920JWQ4-F1
#
_entry.id   AF-A0A920JWQ4-F1
#
_cell.length_a   1.000
_cell.length_b   1.000
_cell.length_c   1.000
_cell.angle_alpha   90.00
_cell.angle_beta   90.00
_cell.angle_gamma   90.00
#
_symmetry.space_group_name_H-M   'P 1'
#
loop_
_entity.id
_entity.type
_entity.pdbx_description
1 polymer ?
#
loop_
_entity_poly.entity_id
_entity_poly.type
_entity_poly.pdbx_seq_one_letter_code
_entity_poly.pdbx_strand_id
1 'polypeptide(L)'
;MTTSELEKDRRVDRKTYQNIGLILGPIIFIIMISNAGSQSLMPIVAWKVASVGLLMAIWWATEALPVAVTALLPLVTFDLFQISSIKQAAAPYSNPTIYLFLGAFILAIAVQRWGLHKRIAFFLLSKTGTNGKKLIGDL
;
A
#
# COMPACT_ATOMS: atom_id res chain seq x y z
N MET A 1 -9.19 34.16 11.25
CA MET A 1 -8.46 32.94 10.89
C MET A 1 -7.25 33.35 10.06
N THR A 2 -6.10 33.53 10.72
CA THR A 2 -4.86 33.98 10.07
C THR A 2 -4.18 32.80 9.37
N THR A 3 -3.40 33.06 8.32
CA THR A 3 -2.67 32.04 7.55
C THR A 3 -1.79 31.11 8.41
N SER A 4 -1.34 31.58 9.58
CA SER A 4 -0.61 30.80 10.59
C SER A 4 -1.43 29.70 11.28
N GLU A 5 -2.73 29.86 11.43
CA GLU A 5 -3.62 28.87 12.06
C GLU A 5 -3.97 27.74 11.08
N LEU A 6 -4.13 28.08 9.79
CA LEU A 6 -4.33 27.11 8.70
C LEU A 6 -3.07 26.24 8.46
N GLU A 7 -1.88 26.78 8.71
CA GLU A 7 -0.61 26.03 8.58
C GLU A 7 -0.36 25.08 9.77
N LYS A 8 -0.85 25.43 10.96
CA LYS A 8 -0.73 24.63 12.18
C LYS A 8 -1.60 23.35 12.12
N ASP A 9 -2.78 23.44 11.52
CA ASP A 9 -3.75 22.34 11.38
C ASP A 9 -3.39 21.34 10.27
N ARG A 10 -2.48 21.72 9.36
CA ARG A 10 -1.99 20.87 8.27
C ARG A 10 -0.82 19.97 8.68
N ARG A 11 -0.36 20.04 9.93
CA ARG A 11 0.65 19.12 10.44
C ARG A 11 0.00 17.76 10.64
N VAL A 12 0.32 16.83 9.75
CA VAL A 12 -0.02 15.41 9.91
C VAL A 12 0.48 14.99 11.30
N ASP A 13 -0.46 14.62 12.18
CA ASP A 13 -0.15 14.14 13.52
C ASP A 13 0.56 12.77 13.42
N ARG A 14 1.88 12.82 13.33
CA ARG A 14 2.72 11.64 13.16
C ARG A 14 2.99 11.02 14.51
N LYS A 15 2.53 9.78 14.68
CA LYS A 15 2.80 9.00 15.88
C LYS A 15 4.28 8.65 15.97
N THR A 16 4.79 8.45 17.19
CA THR A 16 6.22 8.20 17.44
C THR A 16 6.77 7.02 16.63
N TYR A 17 5.98 5.94 16.48
CA TYR A 17 6.41 4.77 15.71
C TYR A 17 6.59 5.05 14.21
N GLN A 18 5.81 5.95 13.61
CA GLN A 18 5.96 6.36 12.21
C GLN A 18 7.26 7.14 12.01
N ASN A 19 7.59 8.03 12.96
CA ASN A 19 8.84 8.81 12.92
C ASN A 19 10.06 7.90 13.12
N ILE A 20 9.98 6.95 14.06
CA ILE A 20 11.03 5.95 14.26
C ILE A 20 11.24 5.15 12.99
N GLY A 21 10.18 4.62 12.38
CA GLY A 21 10.26 3.84 11.14
C GLY A 21 10.84 4.61 9.96
N LEU A 22 10.50 5.89 9.84
CA LEU A 22 11.00 6.77 8.77
C LEU A 22 12.52 6.92 8.82
N ILE A 23 13.11 6.93 10.01
CA ILE A 23 14.56 7.05 10.22
C ILE A 23 15.24 5.67 10.22
N LEU A 24 14.65 4.70 10.92
CA LEU A 24 15.20 3.35 11.13
C LEU A 24 15.31 2.57 9.81
N GLY A 25 14.35 2.72 8.89
CA GLY A 25 14.38 2.12 7.57
C GLY A 25 15.65 2.50 6.78
N PRO A 26 15.87 3.79 6.47
CA PRO A 26 17.06 4.26 5.78
C PRO A 26 18.37 3.91 6.48
N ILE A 27 18.42 3.98 7.81
CA ILE A 27 19.62 3.59 8.58
C ILE A 27 19.99 2.13 8.29
N ILE A 28 19.03 1.21 8.43
CA ILE A 28 19.26 -0.22 8.18
C ILE A 28 19.64 -0.45 6.71
N PHE A 29 18.97 0.22 5.78
CA PHE A 29 19.28 0.15 4.36
C PHE A 29 20.72 0.55 4.05
N ILE A 30 21.16 1.70 4.57
CA ILE A 30 22.52 2.23 4.37
C ILE A 30 23.56 1.29 4.98
N ILE A 31 23.31 0.77 6.19
CA ILE A 31 24.20 -0.20 6.84
C ILE A 31 24.34 -1.44 5.96
N MET A 32 23.23 -2.01 5.46
CA MET A 32 23.30 -3.21 4.63
C MET A 32 24.01 -2.95 3.29
N ILE A 33 23.71 -1.85 2.60
CA ILE A 33 24.36 -1.50 1.33
C ILE A 33 25.87 -1.28 1.52
N SER A 34 26.29 -0.64 2.61
CA SER A 34 27.70 -0.41 2.91
C SER A 34 28.46 -1.71 3.17
N ASN A 35 27.80 -2.71 3.74
CA ASN A 35 28.38 -4.03 4.04
C ASN A 35 28.25 -5.03 2.87
N ALA A 36 27.65 -4.62 1.73
CA ALA A 36 27.28 -5.54 0.67
C ALA A 36 28.49 -6.29 0.07
N GLY A 37 29.67 -5.64 0.01
CA GLY A 37 30.91 -6.26 -0.48
C GLY A 37 31.67 -7.12 0.54
N SER A 38 31.36 -7.00 1.83
CA SER A 38 32.10 -7.69 2.91
C SER A 38 31.45 -9.00 3.34
N GLN A 39 30.21 -9.24 2.94
CA GLN A 39 29.41 -10.37 3.42
C GLN A 39 29.48 -11.56 2.44
N SER A 40 29.57 -12.78 2.97
CA SER A 40 29.71 -14.02 2.18
C SER A 40 28.49 -14.97 2.22
N LEU A 41 27.45 -14.65 2.98
CA LEU A 41 26.22 -15.45 3.14
C LEU A 41 25.40 -15.61 1.84
N MET A 42 25.44 -14.61 0.93
CA MET A 42 24.60 -14.62 -0.28
C MET A 42 25.19 -13.77 -1.41
N PRO A 43 24.76 -13.96 -2.68
CA PRO A 43 25.20 -13.13 -3.80
C PRO A 43 24.93 -11.64 -3.56
N ILE A 44 25.81 -10.77 -4.05
CA ILE A 44 25.73 -9.32 -3.91
C ILE A 44 24.37 -8.75 -4.34
N VAL A 45 23.81 -9.25 -5.44
CA VAL A 45 22.51 -8.82 -5.96
C VAL A 45 21.38 -9.20 -5.01
N ALA A 46 21.41 -10.42 -4.46
CA ALA A 46 20.41 -10.89 -3.49
C ALA A 46 20.45 -10.05 -2.20
N TRP A 47 21.65 -9.70 -1.72
CA TRP A 47 21.81 -8.84 -0.56
C TRP A 47 21.25 -7.42 -0.79
N LYS A 48 21.51 -6.83 -1.95
CA LYS A 48 20.96 -5.52 -2.32
C LYS A 48 19.43 -5.54 -2.39
N VAL A 49 18.85 -6.58 -2.99
CA VAL A 49 17.39 -6.79 -3.02
C VAL A 49 16.81 -6.94 -1.62
N ALA A 50 17.45 -7.75 -0.76
CA ALA A 50 17.05 -7.92 0.64
C ALA A 50 17.12 -6.60 1.43
N SER A 51 18.12 -5.76 1.15
CA SER A 51 18.27 -4.44 1.78
C SER A 51 17.06 -3.56 1.46
N VAL A 52 16.66 -3.48 0.18
CA VAL A 52 15.46 -2.74 -0.24
C VAL A 52 14.19 -3.35 0.35
N GLY A 53 14.09 -4.68 0.36
CA GLY A 53 12.95 -5.39 0.96
C GLY A 53 12.79 -5.11 2.45
N LEU A 54 13.89 -5.07 3.20
CA LEU A 54 13.87 -4.77 4.63
C LEU A 54 13.48 -3.32 4.91
N LEU A 55 13.99 -2.37 4.11
CA LEU A 55 13.55 -0.98 4.14
C LEU A 55 12.03 -0.87 3.97
N MET A 56 11.48 -1.55 2.96
CA MET A 56 10.04 -1.58 2.68
C MET A 56 9.26 -2.22 3.83
N ALA A 57 9.74 -3.35 4.37
CA ALA A 57 9.11 -4.04 5.49
C ALA A 57 9.02 -3.14 6.74
N ILE A 58 10.08 -2.41 7.06
CA ILE A 58 10.10 -1.45 8.18
C ILE A 58 9.07 -0.34 7.94
N TRP A 59 9.07 0.26 6.75
CA TRP A 59 8.15 1.35 6.42
C TRP A 59 6.68 0.90 6.36
N TRP A 60 6.39 -0.32 5.95
CA TRP A 60 5.05 -0.89 6.02
C TRP A 60 4.63 -1.20 7.46
N ALA A 61 5.49 -1.84 8.26
CA ALA A 61 5.17 -2.21 9.64
C ALA A 61 4.95 -0.98 10.53
N THR A 62 5.64 0.11 10.25
CA THR A 62 5.54 1.37 11.00
C THR A 62 4.60 2.39 10.37
N GLU A 63 4.02 2.09 9.20
CA GLU A 63 3.25 3.05 8.40
C GLU A 63 3.97 4.39 8.22
N ALA A 64 5.30 4.37 8.06
CA ALA A 64 6.13 5.57 7.97
C ALA A 64 5.78 6.44 6.74
N LEU A 65 5.34 5.79 5.66
CA LEU A 65 4.83 6.40 4.43
C LEU A 65 3.60 5.62 3.94
N PRO A 66 2.71 6.24 3.13
CA PRO A 66 1.58 5.54 2.53
C PRO A 66 2.05 4.31 1.76
N VAL A 67 1.37 3.18 1.95
CA VAL A 67 1.74 1.85 1.40
C VAL A 67 2.10 1.89 -0.09
N ALA A 68 1.35 2.68 -0.87
CA ALA A 68 1.58 2.86 -2.32
C ALA A 68 2.91 3.57 -2.62
N VAL A 69 3.30 4.57 -1.83
CA VAL A 69 4.57 5.30 -2.01
C VAL A 69 5.75 4.38 -1.72
N THR A 70 5.68 3.62 -0.62
CA THR A 70 6.66 2.60 -0.25
C THR A 70 6.80 1.55 -1.34
N ALA A 71 5.68 1.10 -1.91
CA ALA A 71 5.67 0.09 -2.96
C ALA A 71 6.36 0.53 -4.26
N LEU A 72 6.55 1.84 -4.50
CA LEU A 72 7.23 2.36 -5.68
C LEU A 72 8.76 2.45 -5.52
N LEU A 73 9.30 2.24 -4.31
CA LEU A 73 10.75 2.31 -4.05
C LEU A 73 11.60 1.49 -5.02
N PRO A 74 11.26 0.22 -5.35
CA PRO A 74 12.07 -0.60 -6.25
C PRO A 74 12.32 0.02 -7.62
N LEU A 75 11.40 0.85 -8.13
CA LEU A 75 11.55 1.52 -9.43
C LEU A 75 12.78 2.43 -9.47
N VAL A 76 13.11 3.06 -8.34
CA VAL A 76 14.25 3.97 -8.22
C VAL A 76 15.47 3.23 -7.70
N THR A 77 15.30 2.43 -6.65
CA THR A 77 16.45 1.78 -5.98
C THR A 77 17.07 0.68 -6.83
N PHE A 78 16.30 -0.07 -7.63
CA PHE A 78 16.87 -1.17 -8.41
C PHE A 78 17.78 -0.69 -9.54
N ASP A 79 17.40 0.39 -10.20
CA ASP A 79 18.23 1.02 -11.24
C ASP A 79 19.46 1.69 -10.62
N LEU A 80 19.27 2.43 -9.51
CA LEU A 80 20.35 3.11 -8.80
C LEU A 80 21.43 2.17 -8.28
N PHE A 81 21.04 1.01 -7.75
CA PHE A 81 21.98 0.02 -7.20
C PHE A 81 22.39 -1.06 -8.20
N GLN A 82 22.05 -0.89 -9.49
CA GLN A 82 22.39 -1.82 -10.58
C GLN A 82 21.91 -3.26 -10.28
N ILE A 83 20.71 -3.38 -9.71
CA ILE A 83 20.02 -4.65 -9.44
C ILE A 83 19.28 -5.10 -10.70
N SER A 84 18.49 -4.20 -11.29
CA SER A 84 17.78 -4.43 -12.55
C SER A 84 17.41 -3.08 -13.19
N SER A 85 17.16 -3.08 -14.49
CA SER A 85 16.74 -1.86 -15.20
C SER A 85 15.36 -1.39 -14.70
N ILE A 86 15.11 -0.07 -14.76
CA ILE A 86 13.79 0.49 -14.44
C ILE A 86 12.64 -0.20 -15.20
N LYS A 87 12.85 -0.60 -16.46
CA LYS A 87 11.84 -1.30 -17.27
C LYS A 87 11.49 -2.67 -16.70
N GLN A 88 12.51 -3.41 -16.25
CA GLN A 88 12.31 -4.72 -15.61
C GLN A 88 11.65 -4.57 -14.25
N ALA A 89 12.08 -3.59 -13.44
CA ALA A 89 11.48 -3.27 -12.15
C ALA A 89 10.02 -2.82 -12.29
N ALA A 90 9.66 -2.15 -13.40
CA ALA A 90 8.30 -1.67 -13.67
C ALA A 90 7.33 -2.75 -14.18
N ALA A 91 7.83 -3.85 -14.75
CA ALA A 91 6.98 -4.88 -15.35
C ALA A 91 5.88 -5.44 -14.41
N PRO A 92 6.15 -5.72 -13.11
CA PRO A 92 5.13 -6.19 -12.17
C PRO A 92 3.97 -5.22 -11.93
N TYR A 93 4.18 -3.90 -12.08
CA TYR A 93 3.14 -2.89 -11.88
C TYR A 93 2.10 -2.88 -13.01
N SER A 94 2.38 -3.56 -14.12
CA SER A 94 1.46 -3.76 -15.25
C SER A 94 0.95 -5.20 -15.35
N ASN A 95 0.95 -5.94 -14.24
CA ASN A 95 0.41 -7.31 -14.21
C ASN A 95 -1.10 -7.30 -14.57
N PRO A 96 -1.59 -8.24 -15.42
CA PRO A 96 -3.02 -8.33 -15.79
C PRO A 96 -3.98 -8.34 -14.60
N THR A 97 -3.58 -8.93 -13.48
CA THR A 97 -4.36 -8.97 -12.24
C THR A 97 -4.61 -7.56 -11.66
N ILE A 98 -3.65 -6.63 -11.81
CA ILE A 98 -3.82 -5.23 -11.36
C ILE A 98 -4.90 -4.55 -12.19
N TYR A 99 -4.91 -4.77 -13.51
CA TYR A 99 -5.95 -4.24 -14.40
C TYR A 99 -7.32 -4.86 -14.12
N LEU A 100 -7.38 -6.13 -13.73
CA LEU A 100 -8.62 -6.78 -13.29
C LEU A 100 -9.19 -6.10 -12.04
N PHE A 101 -8.36 -5.86 -11.01
CA PHE A 101 -8.80 -5.14 -9.81
C PHE A 101 -9.24 -3.71 -10.13
N LEU A 102 -8.51 -3.00 -11.00
CA LEU A 102 -8.91 -1.67 -11.47
C LEU A 102 -10.30 -1.71 -12.12
N GLY A 103 -10.54 -2.68 -13.02
CA GLY A 103 -11.85 -2.90 -13.64
C GLY A 103 -12.95 -3.20 -12.62
N ALA A 104 -12.66 -4.03 -11.62
CA ALA A 104 -13.59 -4.34 -10.54
C ALA A 104 -13.95 -3.11 -9.69
N PHE A 105 -12.97 -2.25 -9.38
CA PHE A 105 -13.22 -0.99 -8.67
C PHE A 105 -14.02 0.00 -9.51
N ILE A 106 -13.73 0.13 -10.81
CA ILE A 106 -14.51 0.97 -11.72
C ILE A 106 -15.97 0.48 -11.77
N LEU A 107 -16.19 -0.83 -11.87
CA LEU A 107 -17.53 -1.42 -11.84
C LEU A 107 -18.23 -1.16 -10.49
N ALA A 108 -17.54 -1.33 -9.37
CA ALA A 108 -18.08 -1.05 -8.04
C ALA A 108 -18.53 0.41 -7.90
N ILE A 109 -17.72 1.36 -8.39
CA ILE A 109 -18.05 2.78 -8.40
C ILE A 109 -19.28 3.04 -9.29
N ALA A 110 -19.39 2.37 -10.44
CA ALA A 110 -20.59 2.48 -11.29
C ALA A 110 -21.84 1.98 -10.55
N VAL A 111 -21.78 0.79 -9.94
CA VAL A 111 -22.88 0.22 -9.12
C VAL A 111 -23.26 1.15 -7.97
N GLN A 112 -22.29 1.82 -7.35
CA GLN A 112 -22.51 2.81 -6.31
C GLN A 112 -23.21 4.06 -6.87
N ARG A 113 -22.71 4.62 -7.97
CA ARG A 113 -23.21 5.86 -8.60
C ARG A 113 -24.66 5.73 -9.07
N TRP A 114 -25.04 4.57 -9.61
CA TRP A 114 -26.42 4.31 -10.05
C TRP A 114 -27.36 3.88 -8.92
N GLY A 115 -26.86 3.77 -7.68
CA GLY A 115 -27.64 3.28 -6.54
C GLY A 115 -28.12 1.83 -6.71
N LEU A 116 -27.49 1.06 -7.60
CA LEU A 116 -27.94 -0.29 -7.94
C LEU A 116 -27.90 -1.21 -6.72
N HIS A 117 -26.84 -1.12 -5.92
CA HIS A 117 -26.73 -1.80 -4.62
C HIS A 117 -27.94 -1.53 -3.69
N LYS A 118 -28.45 -0.29 -3.64
CA LYS A 118 -29.65 0.06 -2.86
C LYS A 118 -30.92 -0.52 -3.47
N ARG A 119 -31.07 -0.47 -4.80
CA ARG A 119 -32.22 -1.07 -5.49
C ARG A 119 -32.31 -2.57 -5.23
N ILE A 120 -31.17 -3.27 -5.28
CA ILE A 120 -31.08 -4.69 -4.96
C ILE A 120 -31.45 -4.93 -3.49
N ALA A 121 -30.91 -4.13 -2.55
CA ALA A 121 -31.24 -4.24 -1.14
C ALA A 121 -32.74 -4.05 -0.86
N PHE A 122 -33.37 -3.02 -1.43
CA PHE A 122 -34.81 -2.78 -1.28
C PHE A 122 -35.66 -3.85 -1.98
N PHE A 123 -35.24 -4.35 -3.14
CA PHE A 123 -35.92 -5.45 -3.82
C PHE A 123 -35.95 -6.71 -2.96
N LEU A 124 -34.79 -7.09 -2.38
CA LEU A 124 -34.70 -8.23 -1.47
C LEU A 124 -35.59 -8.02 -0.24
N LEU A 125 -35.53 -6.84 0.41
CA LEU A 125 -36.35 -6.51 1.57
C LEU A 125 -37.86 -6.55 1.26
N SER A 126 -38.27 -6.11 0.06
CA SER A 126 -39.66 -6.18 -0.38
C SER A 126 -40.17 -7.62 -0.55
N LYS A 127 -39.28 -8.57 -0.89
CA LYS A 127 -39.60 -9.99 -1.08
C LYS A 127 -39.66 -10.76 0.25
N THR A 128 -38.82 -10.43 1.22
CA THR A 128 -38.77 -11.09 2.54
C THR A 128 -39.65 -10.43 3.61
N GLY A 129 -40.05 -9.17 3.45
CA GLY A 129 -40.91 -8.42 4.37
C GLY A 129 -40.15 -7.75 5.53
N THR A 130 -40.85 -6.99 6.37
CA THR A 130 -40.30 -6.18 7.48
C THR A 130 -40.13 -6.94 8.81
N ASN A 131 -40.46 -8.23 8.86
CA ASN A 131 -40.27 -9.05 10.05
C ASN A 131 -38.82 -9.54 10.12
N GLY A 132 -38.01 -8.92 10.98
CA GLY A 132 -36.62 -9.32 11.25
C GLY A 132 -36.45 -10.81 11.58
N LYS A 133 -37.48 -11.46 12.13
CA LYS A 133 -37.50 -12.91 12.41
C LYS A 133 -37.37 -13.78 11.14
N LYS A 134 -37.88 -13.32 9.99
CA LYS A 134 -37.80 -14.07 8.71
C LYS A 134 -36.47 -13.87 7.98
N LEU A 135 -35.67 -12.88 8.38
CA LEU A 135 -34.37 -12.54 7.79
C LEU A 135 -33.20 -13.27 8.45
N ILE A 136 -33.36 -13.73 9.70
CA ILE A 136 -32.32 -14.45 10.46
C ILE A 136 -32.43 -15.97 10.26
N GLY A 137 -33.54 -16.47 9.70
CA GLY A 137 -33.71 -17.90 9.42
C GLY A 137 -34.11 -18.74 10.63
N ASP A 138 -34.66 -18.12 11.68
CA ASP A 138 -35.40 -18.87 12.70
C ASP A 138 -36.83 -19.09 12.20
N LEU A 139 -37.19 -20.37 12.10
CA LEU A 139 -38.54 -20.87 11.87
C LEU A 139 -39.46 -20.52 13.06
#